data_AF-A0A2D9WF44-F1
#
_entry.id   AF-A0A2D9WF44-F1
#
_cell.length_a   1.000
_cell.length_b   1.000
_cell.length_c   1.000
_cell.angle_alpha   90.00
_cell.angle_beta   90.00
_cell.angle_gamma   90.00
#
_symmetry.space_group_name_H-M   'P 1'
#
loop_
_entity.id
_entity.type
_entity.pdbx_description
1 polymer ?
#
loop_
_entity_poly.entity_id
_entity_poly.type
_entity_poly.pdbx_seq_one_letter_code
_entity_poly.pdbx_strand_id
1 'polypeptide(L)' 'TPISAFRPRRWRGALLPHMSKVNFKVLDHKKRPVSATADDKEIRDVVEVNITEDRKASFQLLFDPETNLEERIIKEQFTP' A
#
# COMPACT_ATOMS: atom_id res chain seq x y z
N THR A 1 1.83 -1.92 4.58
CA THR A 1 2.02 -1.74 6.04
C THR A 1 0.70 -1.96 6.75
N PRO A 2 0.63 -2.75 7.83
CA PRO A 2 -0.61 -2.94 8.56
C PRO A 2 -0.87 -1.79 9.54
N ILE A 3 -2.14 -1.48 9.79
CA ILE A 3 -2.58 -0.53 10.83
C ILE A 3 -3.09 -1.36 12.01
N SER A 4 -2.51 -1.16 13.20
CA SER A 4 -2.94 -1.82 14.45
C SER A 4 -3.15 -3.34 14.33
N ALA A 5 -2.19 -4.06 13.73
CA ALA A 5 -2.30 -5.50 13.49
C ALA A 5 -2.51 -6.30 14.78
N PHE A 6 -3.60 -7.07 14.83
CA PHE A 6 -3.86 -7.97 15.96
C PHE A 6 -2.92 -9.20 15.93
N ARG A 7 -2.80 -9.86 14.77
CA ARG A 7 -1.88 -10.99 14.54
C ARG A 7 -1.33 -11.00 13.10
N PRO A 8 -0.04 -11.32 12.89
CA PRO A 8 0.98 -11.47 13.93
C PRO A 8 1.25 -10.14 14.64
N ARG A 9 1.49 -10.19 15.96
CA ARG A 9 1.78 -8.98 16.74
C ARG A 9 3.07 -8.35 16.23
N ARG A 10 3.14 -7.02 16.21
CA ARG A 10 4.31 -6.24 15.75
C ARG A 10 4.69 -6.48 14.28
N TRP A 11 3.75 -6.90 13.44
CA TRP A 11 4.03 -6.96 12.00
C TRP A 11 4.27 -5.55 11.46
N ARG A 12 5.46 -5.30 10.89
CA ARG A 12 5.86 -3.99 10.35
C ARG A 12 5.54 -3.80 8.86
N GLY A 13 4.90 -4.80 8.25
CA GLY A 13 4.73 -4.87 6.80
C GLY A 13 5.85 -5.65 6.13
N ALA A 14 5.95 -5.53 4.81
CA ALA A 14 6.95 -6.18 3.99
C ALA A 14 7.26 -5.31 2.76
N LEU A 15 8.52 -5.33 2.31
CA LEU A 15 8.91 -4.87 0.99
C LEU A 15 8.69 -6.00 0.00
N LEU A 16 8.00 -5.72 -1.09
CA LEU A 16 7.72 -6.70 -2.13
C LEU A 16 8.36 -6.24 -3.45
N PRO A 17 8.88 -7.17 -4.28
CA PRO A 17 9.26 -6.83 -5.64
C PRO A 17 8.12 -6.16 -6.39
N HIS A 18 8.41 -5.16 -7.22
CA HIS A 18 7.39 -4.39 -7.93
C HIS A 18 6.48 -5.26 -8.84
N MET A 19 6.98 -6.41 -9.31
CA MET A 19 6.19 -7.39 -10.10
C MET A 19 5.21 -8.23 -9.28
N SER A 20 5.18 -8.05 -7.96
CA SER A 20 4.35 -8.87 -7.06
C SER A 20 2.87 -8.58 -7.27
N LYS A 21 2.05 -9.63 -7.20
CA LYS A 21 0.60 -9.51 -7.14
C LYS A 21 0.16 -9.78 -5.72
N VAL A 22 -0.57 -8.86 -5.11
CA VAL A 22 -1.06 -8.99 -3.74
C VAL A 22 -2.57 -9.21 -3.78
N ASN A 23 -3.02 -10.27 -3.13
CA ASN A 23 -4.43 -10.58 -2.99
C ASN A 23 -4.81 -10.51 -1.50
N PHE A 24 -5.81 -9.68 -1.19
CA PHE A 24 -6.44 -9.68 0.11
C PHE A 24 -7.81 -10.33 0.00
N LYS A 25 -8.05 -11.35 0.83
CA LYS A 25 -9.36 -11.98 0.99
C LYS A 25 -9.97 -11.57 2.33
N VAL A 26 -11.16 -10.99 2.30
CA VAL A 26 -11.86 -10.58 3.53
C VAL A 26 -12.56 -11.78 4.14
N LEU A 27 -12.05 -12.21 5.29
CA LEU A 27 -12.63 -13.33 6.05
C LEU A 27 -13.91 -12.87 6.75
N ASP A 28 -14.96 -13.70 6.68
CA ASP A 28 -16.27 -13.42 7.29
C ASP A 28 -16.86 -12.06 6.91
N HIS A 29 -16.74 -11.64 5.64
CA HIS A 29 -17.12 -10.30 5.17
C HIS A 29 -18.53 -9.83 5.60
N LYS A 30 -19.50 -10.75 5.74
CA LYS A 30 -20.86 -10.43 6.24
C LYS A 30 -20.89 -9.98 7.70
N LYS A 31 -20.00 -10.53 8.54
CA LYS A 31 -19.89 -10.18 9.97
C LYS A 31 -18.88 -9.08 10.22
N ARG A 32 -17.89 -8.95 9.33
CA ARG A 32 -16.77 -8.01 9.41
C ARG A 32 -16.63 -7.29 8.06
N PRO A 33 -17.52 -6.35 7.75
CA PRO A 33 -17.41 -5.58 6.51
C PRO A 33 -16.13 -4.75 6.53
N VAL A 34 -15.49 -4.65 5.37
CA VAL A 34 -14.25 -3.89 5.14
C VAL A 34 -14.47 -2.96 3.97
N SER A 35 -13.93 -1.74 4.05
CA SER A 35 -13.80 -0.85 2.91
C SER A 35 -12.39 -0.89 2.33
N ALA A 36 -12.31 -0.71 1.02
CA ALA A 36 -11.06 -0.47 0.31
C ALA A 36 -11.09 0.96 -0.25
N THR A 37 -10.06 1.72 0.04
CA THR A 37 -9.92 3.11 -0.41
C THR A 37 -8.69 3.26 -1.30
N ALA A 38 -8.83 4.07 -2.34
CA ALA A 38 -7.75 4.53 -3.20
C ALA A 38 -7.98 6.01 -3.48
N ASP A 39 -7.14 6.86 -2.85
CA ASP A 39 -7.28 8.32 -2.87
C ASP A 39 -8.68 8.80 -2.45
N ASP A 40 -9.45 9.35 -3.39
CA ASP A 40 -10.81 9.87 -3.19
C ASP A 40 -11.91 8.81 -3.39
N LYS A 41 -11.55 7.61 -3.83
CA LYS A 41 -12.49 6.53 -4.14
C LYS A 41 -12.59 5.52 -3.01
N GLU A 42 -13.79 5.34 -2.47
CA GLU A 42 -14.10 4.29 -1.50
C GLU A 42 -15.03 3.23 -2.11
N ILE A 43 -14.71 1.95 -1.87
CA ILE A 43 -15.59 0.82 -2.11
C ILE A 43 -15.86 0.14 -0.77
N ARG A 44 -17.14 -0.06 -0.44
CA ARG A 44 -17.60 -0.71 0.81
C ARG A 44 -17.96 -2.17 0.57
N ASP A 45 -18.07 -2.93 1.66
CA ASP A 45 -18.47 -4.35 1.67
C ASP A 45 -17.63 -5.24 0.76
N VAL A 46 -16.32 -4.98 0.73
CA VAL A 46 -15.38 -5.67 -0.15
C VAL A 46 -15.16 -7.10 0.31
N VAL A 47 -15.13 -8.04 -0.64
CA VAL A 47 -14.86 -9.47 -0.40
C VAL A 47 -13.42 -9.85 -0.75
N GLU A 48 -12.83 -9.17 -1.73
CA GLU A 48 -11.50 -9.44 -2.24
C GLU A 48 -10.89 -8.17 -2.87
N VAL A 49 -9.59 -7.96 -2.69
CA VAL A 49 -8.82 -6.88 -3.31
C VAL A 49 -7.62 -7.48 -4.02
N ASN A 50 -7.47 -7.18 -5.31
CA ASN A 50 -6.32 -7.55 -6.11
C ASN A 50 -5.49 -6.31 -6.42
N ILE A 51 -4.19 -6.36 -6.13
CA ILE A 51 -3.27 -5.22 -6.25
C ILE A 51 -2.10 -5.63 -7.12
N THR A 52 -1.82 -4.78 -8.12
CA THR A 52 -0.68 -4.89 -9.03
C THR A 52 -0.21 -3.49 -9.40
N GLU A 53 1.09 -3.33 -9.66
CA GLU A 53 1.63 -2.10 -10.21
C GLU A 53 1.16 -1.90 -11.67
N ASP A 54 0.65 -0.70 -12.00
CA ASP A 54 0.46 -0.27 -13.39
C ASP A 54 1.73 0.41 -13.90
N ARG A 55 2.39 -0.21 -14.88
CA ARG A 55 3.63 0.28 -15.48
C ARG A 55 3.42 1.15 -16.72
N LYS A 56 2.16 1.39 -17.12
CA LYS A 56 1.84 2.27 -18.26
C LYS A 56 1.67 3.72 -17.81
N ALA A 57 1.29 3.94 -16.56
CA ALA A 57 1.19 5.27 -15.97
C ALA A 57 2.56 5.73 -15.46
N SER A 58 2.97 6.93 -15.84
CA SER A 58 4.19 7.58 -15.34
C SER A 58 4.02 9.08 -15.34
N PHE A 59 4.68 9.76 -14.40
CA PHE A 59 4.68 11.22 -14.30
C PHE A 59 6.11 11.73 -14.22
N GLN A 60 6.39 12.88 -14.83
CA GLN A 60 7.66 13.57 -14.67
C GLN A 60 7.57 14.51 -13.47
N LEU A 61 8.46 14.31 -12.50
CA LEU A 61 8.58 15.16 -11.32
C LEU A 61 9.86 15.99 -11.44
N LEU A 62 9.72 17.30 -11.28
CA LEU A 62 10.86 18.20 -11.16
C LEU A 62 11.28 18.25 -9.69
N PHE A 63 12.58 18.13 -9.44
CA PHE A 63 13.18 18.23 -8.11
C PHE A 63 14.50 18.99 -8.19
N ASP A 64 14.92 19.56 -7.07
CA ASP A 64 16.20 20.26 -6.96
C ASP A 64 17.34 19.24 -6.85
N PRO A 65 18.34 19.24 -7.76
CA PRO A 65 19.49 18.34 -7.71
C PRO A 65 20.31 18.41 -6.42
N GLU A 66 20.30 19.55 -5.70
CA GLU A 66 20.97 19.68 -4.41
C GLU A 66 20.23 18.93 -3.28
N THR A 67 18.98 18.52 -3.53
CA THR A 67 18.18 17.68 -2.64
C THR A 67 17.87 16.33 -3.28
N ASN A 68 18.56 15.27 -2.85
CA ASN A 68 18.32 13.93 -3.40
C ASN A 68 16.92 13.41 -3.02
N LEU A 69 15.98 13.47 -3.98
CA LEU A 69 14.60 13.04 -3.81
C LEU A 69 14.49 11.54 -3.50
N GLU A 70 15.32 10.70 -4.12
CA GLU A 70 15.32 9.25 -3.90
C GLU A 70 15.70 8.93 -2.45
N GLU A 71 16.77 9.55 -1.94
CA GLU A 71 17.20 9.39 -0.55
C GLU A 71 16.11 9.87 0.43
N ARG A 72 15.43 10.97 0.11
CA ARG A 72 14.33 11.49 0.91
C ARG A 72 13.13 10.54 0.94
N ILE A 73 12.73 9.97 -0.19
CA ILE A 73 11.63 8.98 -0.26
C ILE A 73 11.95 7.76 0.61
N ILE A 74 13.17 7.22 0.50
CA ILE A 74 13.58 6.07 1.31
C ILE A 74 13.54 6.42 2.80
N LYS A 75 14.05 7.60 3.18
CA LYS A 75 14.04 8.05 4.57
C LYS A 75 12.62 8.20 5.10
N GLU A 76 11.73 8.88 4.39
CA GLU A 76 10.35 9.11 4.84
C GLU A 76 9.53 7.82 4.95
N GLN A 77 9.77 6.83 4.09
CA GLN A 77 8.99 5.58 4.06
C GLN A 77 9.49 4.51 5.04
N PHE A 78 10.79 4.49 5.36
CA PHE A 78 11.41 3.36 6.08
C PHE A 78 12.20 3.74 7.34
N THR A 79 12.44 5.03 7.61
CA THR A 79 13.08 5.44 8.86
C THR A 79 12.06 5.36 10.01
N PRO A 80 12.42 4.80 11.19
CA PRO A 80 11.52 4.68 12.34
C PRO A 80 11.00 6.01 12.89
#